data_AF-A0A3M1L4U9-F1
#
_entry.id   AF-A0A3M1L4U9-F1
#
_cell.length_a   1.000
_cell.length_b   1.000
_cell.length_c   1.000
_cell.angle_alpha   90.00
_cell.angle_beta   90.00
_cell.angle_gamma   90.00
#
_symmetry.space_group_name_H-M   'P 1'
#
loop_
_entity.id
_entity.type
_entity.pdbx_description
1 polymer ?
#
loop_
_entity_poly.entity_id
_entity_poly.type
_entity_poly.pdbx_seq_one_letter_code
_entity_poly.pdbx_strand_id
1 'polypeptide(L)'
;ANVNVTASGKGGQINIQTNSLTVDQGGNIVSVTRGKGDAGDIKITAKSAILLSETTLDGETPSTIAVSTTNGTGNAGILNITTDSLKVLNGAQIASTTRTTGKGGLVNIKAQNIELIGFSQLGRSGIFSNSFISSGDSGNIDIVTDTLNIKEGATITASNFQSRDTTITPGTGKAGEIKIVADSIQLESSLTDEPSTITAATNINKGGDINLAVAKFVQLDGNSQITAETQNTGNGGKITLNTTTLALTNGGLISTNSFGAGDAGDIEVNLINQNNFSLENTALSETFSIPNSNFNQSLILFNQAQISTNSEDFGQAGNITINGKQLKADQGSITATSINTGGGNIKLNLTSDEDAILLENNSLISTSVLDSTGGGGNITIDSRAGFILANNNSDIRANAVFGQGGKIQIITKGIFLNNESEIDASSQFGEDGTVEIIFDPNVQNLGVIQLPSIPVDVNKLIATGCPLDEQ
;
A
#
# COMPACT_ATOMS: atom_id res chain seq x y z
N ALA A 1 -12.12 0.48 33.41
CA ALA A 1 -13.47 0.09 33.90
C ALA A 1 -13.66 -1.40 33.64
N ASN A 2 -13.18 -2.26 34.54
CA ASN A 2 -12.79 -3.63 34.18
C ASN A 2 -13.67 -4.70 34.83
N VAL A 3 -13.83 -5.83 34.13
CA VAL A 3 -14.51 -7.03 34.63
C VAL A 3 -13.46 -8.11 34.93
N ASN A 4 -13.49 -8.65 36.15
CA ASN A 4 -12.51 -9.65 36.61
C ASN A 4 -12.74 -11.05 35.99
N VAL A 5 -11.71 -11.90 36.06
CA VAL A 5 -11.66 -13.24 35.41
C VAL A 5 -12.81 -14.19 35.77
N THR A 6 -13.39 -14.08 36.96
CA THR A 6 -14.52 -14.92 37.42
C THR A 6 -15.89 -14.24 37.29
N ALA A 7 -15.93 -12.99 36.87
CA ALA A 7 -17.15 -12.21 36.77
C ALA A 7 -17.81 -12.36 35.38
N SER A 8 -19.10 -12.06 35.30
CA SER A 8 -19.78 -11.89 34.03
C SER A 8 -20.40 -10.49 33.95
N GLY A 9 -20.26 -9.85 32.79
CA GLY A 9 -20.77 -8.50 32.54
C GLY A 9 -20.00 -7.80 31.43
N LYS A 10 -20.60 -6.74 30.88
CA LYS A 10 -19.92 -5.84 29.92
C LYS A 10 -18.96 -4.92 30.68
N GLY A 11 -17.80 -4.63 30.11
CA GLY A 11 -16.89 -3.61 30.60
C GLY A 11 -17.56 -2.22 30.68
N GLY A 12 -17.09 -1.37 31.58
CA GLY A 12 -17.68 -0.04 31.76
C GLY A 12 -17.27 0.93 30.65
N GLN A 13 -18.06 1.97 30.43
CA GLN A 13 -17.72 3.02 29.47
C GLN A 13 -16.76 4.04 30.10
N ILE A 14 -15.82 4.57 29.30
CA ILE A 14 -14.98 5.71 29.69
C ILE A 14 -15.24 6.87 28.71
N ASN A 15 -15.55 8.04 29.25
CA ASN A 15 -15.73 9.27 28.48
C ASN A 15 -14.73 10.32 29.00
N ILE A 16 -13.86 10.81 28.11
CA ILE A 16 -12.87 11.85 28.42
C ILE A 16 -13.13 13.05 27.51
N GLN A 17 -13.32 14.22 28.11
CA GLN A 17 -13.40 15.49 27.41
C GLN A 17 -12.42 16.47 28.05
N THR A 18 -11.42 16.91 27.28
CA THR A 18 -10.34 17.78 27.77
C THR A 18 -9.83 18.66 26.64
N ASN A 19 -8.98 19.64 26.94
CA ASN A 19 -8.22 20.34 25.92
C ASN A 19 -7.00 19.52 25.47
N SER A 20 -6.28 18.95 26.43
CA SER A 20 -5.07 18.15 26.18
C SER A 20 -5.16 16.84 26.94
N LEU A 21 -4.82 15.75 26.27
CA LEU A 21 -4.65 14.43 26.87
C LEU A 21 -3.22 13.95 26.63
N THR A 22 -2.49 13.68 27.71
CA THR A 22 -1.19 13.01 27.65
C THR A 22 -1.29 11.68 28.36
N VAL A 23 -0.84 10.61 27.70
CA VAL A 23 -0.69 9.28 28.28
C VAL A 23 0.78 8.88 28.11
N ASP A 24 1.55 9.04 29.17
CA ASP A 24 2.99 8.79 29.22
C ASP A 24 3.35 7.82 30.35
N GLN A 25 4.62 7.42 30.43
CA GLN A 25 5.18 6.66 31.56
C GLN A 25 4.38 5.38 31.91
N GLY A 26 3.91 4.64 30.90
CA GLY A 26 3.09 3.43 31.11
C GLY A 26 1.65 3.72 31.53
N GLY A 27 1.14 4.93 31.28
CA GLY A 27 -0.25 5.29 31.53
C GLY A 27 -1.24 4.41 30.75
N ASN A 28 -2.34 4.02 31.40
CA ASN A 28 -3.32 3.10 30.84
C ASN A 28 -4.75 3.64 30.95
N ILE A 29 -5.39 3.94 29.82
CA ILE A 29 -6.83 4.26 29.73
C ILE A 29 -7.54 3.04 29.15
N VAL A 30 -8.11 2.22 30.02
CA VAL A 30 -8.55 0.88 29.62
C VAL A 30 -9.97 0.51 30.08
N SER A 31 -10.72 -0.11 29.17
CA SER A 31 -11.97 -0.82 29.47
C SER A 31 -11.85 -2.28 29.07
N VAL A 32 -11.48 -3.13 30.03
CA VAL A 32 -11.10 -4.52 29.77
C VAL A 32 -12.05 -5.50 30.43
N THR A 33 -12.49 -6.51 29.68
CA THR A 33 -13.23 -7.65 30.23
C THR A 33 -12.34 -8.90 30.24
N ARG A 34 -11.99 -9.36 31.45
CA ARG A 34 -11.24 -10.60 31.67
C ARG A 34 -12.17 -11.81 31.91
N GLY A 35 -13.38 -11.58 32.41
CA GLY A 35 -14.40 -12.62 32.62
C GLY A 35 -15.33 -12.80 31.42
N LYS A 36 -16.54 -13.34 31.61
CA LYS A 36 -17.51 -13.55 30.51
C LYS A 36 -18.27 -12.25 30.18
N GLY A 37 -18.09 -11.73 28.97
CA GLY A 37 -18.84 -10.59 28.45
C GLY A 37 -17.98 -9.72 27.55
N ASP A 38 -18.60 -8.74 26.89
CA ASP A 38 -17.90 -7.85 25.97
C ASP A 38 -17.10 -6.78 26.73
N ALA A 39 -16.07 -6.22 26.10
CA ALA A 39 -15.39 -5.04 26.61
C ALA A 39 -16.32 -3.80 26.56
N GLY A 40 -16.01 -2.80 27.37
CA GLY A 40 -16.70 -1.52 27.32
C GLY A 40 -16.13 -0.62 26.23
N ASP A 41 -16.77 0.54 26.06
CA ASP A 41 -16.41 1.49 25.00
C ASP A 41 -15.61 2.66 25.59
N ILE A 42 -14.69 3.23 24.80
CA ILE A 42 -13.94 4.44 25.15
C ILE A 42 -14.30 5.54 24.16
N LYS A 43 -14.62 6.73 24.68
CA LYS A 43 -14.81 7.95 23.90
C LYS A 43 -13.89 9.05 24.43
N ILE A 44 -13.06 9.60 23.56
CA ILE A 44 -12.12 10.68 23.86
C ILE A 44 -12.40 11.85 22.93
N THR A 45 -12.52 13.04 23.50
CA THR A 45 -12.57 14.31 22.78
C THR A 45 -11.52 15.24 23.39
N ALA A 46 -10.50 15.54 22.60
CA ALA A 46 -9.40 16.45 22.98
C ALA A 46 -9.15 17.45 21.85
N LYS A 47 -8.31 18.47 22.06
CA LYS A 47 -7.69 19.23 20.95
C LYS A 47 -6.34 18.61 20.58
N SER A 48 -5.59 18.18 21.59
CA SER A 48 -4.33 17.46 21.41
C SER A 48 -4.34 16.19 22.24
N ALA A 49 -3.95 15.07 21.63
CA ALA A 49 -3.76 13.79 22.29
C ALA A 49 -2.34 13.27 21.98
N ILE A 50 -1.56 13.02 23.02
CA ILE A 50 -0.19 12.51 22.92
C ILE A 50 -0.12 11.22 23.75
N LEU A 51 0.25 10.12 23.09
CA LEU A 51 0.59 8.87 23.74
C LEU A 51 2.08 8.62 23.53
N LEU A 52 2.79 8.40 24.62
CA LEU A 52 4.23 8.21 24.62
C LEU A 52 4.57 7.02 25.50
N SER A 53 5.15 5.97 24.93
CA SER A 53 5.69 4.88 25.73
C SER A 53 7.19 5.13 25.89
N GLU A 54 7.62 5.49 27.09
CA GLU A 54 9.05 5.57 27.37
C GLU A 54 9.58 4.17 27.70
N THR A 55 10.76 3.83 27.20
CA THR A 55 11.48 2.62 27.59
C THR A 55 12.06 2.85 28.99
N THR A 56 11.25 2.72 30.03
CA THR A 56 11.79 2.64 31.38
C THR A 56 12.55 1.31 31.52
N LEU A 57 13.78 1.35 32.05
CA LEU A 57 14.69 0.20 32.18
C LEU A 57 14.08 -1.02 32.93
N ASP A 58 12.93 -0.87 33.57
CA ASP A 58 12.35 -1.85 34.50
C ASP A 58 11.20 -2.70 33.93
N GLY A 59 10.98 -2.70 32.60
CA GLY A 59 10.10 -3.67 31.96
C GLY A 59 8.59 -3.48 32.25
N GLU A 60 8.12 -2.24 32.31
CA GLU A 60 6.70 -1.95 32.52
C GLU A 60 5.93 -1.61 31.24
N THR A 61 4.62 -1.82 31.33
CA THR A 61 3.60 -1.82 30.27
C THR A 61 3.67 -0.62 29.32
N PRO A 62 3.37 -0.81 28.03
CA PRO A 62 3.31 0.32 27.09
C PRO A 62 2.20 1.29 27.47
N SER A 63 2.43 2.59 27.21
CA SER A 63 1.37 3.60 27.32
C SER A 63 0.24 3.26 26.34
N THR A 64 -0.97 3.04 26.87
CA THR A 64 -2.04 2.39 26.11
C THR A 64 -3.40 3.06 26.32
N ILE A 65 -4.14 3.26 25.24
CA ILE A 65 -5.59 3.45 25.25
C ILE A 65 -6.20 2.18 24.66
N ALA A 66 -6.93 1.40 25.46
CA ALA A 66 -7.44 0.11 24.99
C ALA A 66 -8.86 -0.26 25.43
N VAL A 67 -9.59 -0.86 24.50
CA VAL A 67 -10.81 -1.63 24.75
C VAL A 67 -10.56 -3.09 24.36
N SER A 68 -10.45 -3.99 25.33
CA SER A 68 -9.99 -5.35 25.03
C SER A 68 -10.68 -6.45 25.85
N THR A 69 -10.72 -7.66 25.29
CA THR A 69 -11.02 -8.89 26.03
C THR A 69 -9.80 -9.81 26.06
N THR A 70 -9.36 -10.20 27.26
CA THR A 70 -8.07 -10.91 27.42
C THR A 70 -8.23 -12.40 27.76
N ASN A 71 -9.33 -12.78 28.44
CA ASN A 71 -9.53 -14.15 28.94
C ASN A 71 -10.99 -14.65 28.80
N GLY A 72 -11.91 -13.81 28.32
CA GLY A 72 -13.34 -14.12 28.15
C GLY A 72 -13.74 -14.33 26.68
N THR A 73 -14.92 -14.89 26.43
CA THR A 73 -15.43 -15.15 25.06
C THR A 73 -16.14 -13.96 24.41
N GLY A 74 -16.09 -12.76 25.00
CA GLY A 74 -16.77 -11.58 24.48
C GLY A 74 -15.93 -10.78 23.49
N ASN A 75 -16.58 -9.89 22.76
CA ASN A 75 -15.97 -9.04 21.75
C ASN A 75 -15.28 -7.82 22.37
N ALA A 76 -14.26 -7.28 21.69
CA ALA A 76 -13.70 -5.99 22.03
C ALA A 76 -14.71 -4.85 21.76
N GLY A 77 -14.55 -3.75 22.48
CA GLY A 77 -15.46 -2.61 22.45
C GLY A 77 -15.16 -1.66 21.30
N ILE A 78 -15.79 -0.49 21.32
CA ILE A 78 -15.55 0.58 20.36
C ILE A 78 -14.67 1.65 21.00
N LEU A 79 -13.65 2.09 20.27
CA LEU A 79 -12.77 3.18 20.64
C LEU A 79 -13.02 4.36 19.69
N ASN A 80 -13.50 5.48 20.22
CA ASN A 80 -13.70 6.71 19.46
C ASN A 80 -12.75 7.80 19.96
N ILE A 81 -11.88 8.32 19.08
CA ILE A 81 -11.03 9.49 19.36
C ILE A 81 -11.41 10.61 18.39
N THR A 82 -11.67 11.80 18.93
CA THR A 82 -11.76 13.04 18.16
C THR A 82 -10.76 14.04 18.72
N THR A 83 -9.84 14.51 17.89
CA THR A 83 -8.78 15.45 18.26
C THR A 83 -8.40 16.36 17.09
N ASP A 84 -7.62 17.41 17.30
CA ASP A 84 -7.00 18.15 16.18
C ASP A 84 -5.66 17.49 15.83
N SER A 85 -4.86 17.15 16.85
CA SER A 85 -3.58 16.45 16.71
C SER A 85 -3.58 15.15 17.51
N LEU A 86 -3.14 14.06 16.89
CA LEU A 86 -2.87 12.77 17.54
C LEU A 86 -1.42 12.36 17.31
N LYS A 87 -0.68 12.10 18.39
CA LYS A 87 0.68 11.53 18.33
C LYS A 87 0.73 10.23 19.11
N VAL A 88 1.28 9.18 18.51
CA VAL A 88 1.50 7.86 19.14
C VAL A 88 2.95 7.46 18.92
N LEU A 89 3.72 7.46 20.00
CA LEU A 89 5.18 7.48 19.93
C LEU A 89 5.83 6.36 20.74
N ASN A 90 6.97 5.89 20.26
CA ASN A 90 7.92 5.01 20.98
C ASN A 90 7.32 3.71 21.54
N GLY A 91 6.38 3.08 20.81
CA GLY A 91 5.71 1.83 21.21
C GLY A 91 4.37 2.00 21.91
N ALA A 92 3.84 3.23 21.99
CA ALA A 92 2.51 3.49 22.54
C ALA A 92 1.39 2.92 21.64
N GLN A 93 0.25 2.54 22.22
CA GLN A 93 -0.78 1.80 21.50
C GLN A 93 -2.19 2.35 21.69
N ILE A 94 -2.94 2.43 20.58
CA ILE A 94 -4.40 2.62 20.56
C ILE A 94 -5.00 1.29 20.09
N ALA A 95 -5.72 0.60 20.95
CA ALA A 95 -6.03 -0.81 20.73
C ALA A 95 -7.50 -1.15 21.00
N SER A 96 -8.09 -1.91 20.08
CA SER A 96 -9.42 -2.50 20.21
C SER A 96 -9.36 -4.00 19.93
N THR A 97 -8.76 -4.75 20.86
CA THR A 97 -8.23 -6.09 20.57
C THR A 97 -8.80 -7.22 21.41
N THR A 98 -8.81 -8.43 20.85
CA THR A 98 -9.18 -9.65 21.58
C THR A 98 -8.05 -10.68 21.54
N ARG A 99 -8.02 -11.56 22.56
CA ARG A 99 -7.10 -12.70 22.67
C ARG A 99 -7.85 -14.04 22.79
N THR A 100 -9.08 -14.09 22.30
CA THR A 100 -10.00 -15.21 22.49
C THR A 100 -10.89 -15.39 21.27
N THR A 101 -11.90 -16.27 21.34
CA THR A 101 -12.89 -16.47 20.27
C THR A 101 -13.76 -15.25 19.97
N GLY A 102 -13.72 -14.20 20.79
CA GLY A 102 -14.44 -12.95 20.54
C GLY A 102 -13.79 -12.12 19.44
N LYS A 103 -14.59 -11.31 18.75
CA LYS A 103 -14.13 -10.46 17.64
C LYS A 103 -13.40 -9.21 18.14
N GLY A 104 -12.38 -8.79 17.38
CA GLY A 104 -11.80 -7.46 17.49
C GLY A 104 -12.86 -6.37 17.34
N GLY A 105 -12.61 -5.20 17.91
CA GLY A 105 -13.62 -4.14 18.01
C GLY A 105 -13.54 -3.13 16.87
N LEU A 106 -14.00 -1.90 17.11
CA LEU A 106 -13.92 -0.84 16.11
C LEU A 106 -13.09 0.32 16.65
N VAL A 107 -12.08 0.75 15.89
CA VAL A 107 -11.33 1.97 16.18
C VAL A 107 -11.75 3.06 15.21
N ASN A 108 -12.39 4.10 15.72
CA ASN A 108 -12.77 5.31 14.98
C ASN A 108 -11.88 6.47 15.42
N ILE A 109 -11.12 7.04 14.50
CA ILE A 109 -10.28 8.22 14.77
C ILE A 109 -10.64 9.33 13.79
N LYS A 110 -10.96 10.49 14.34
CA LYS A 110 -11.09 11.75 13.60
C LYS A 110 -10.06 12.73 14.13
N ALA A 111 -9.09 13.10 13.29
CA ALA A 111 -8.05 14.07 13.60
C ALA A 111 -7.89 15.09 12.46
N GLN A 112 -7.11 16.15 12.65
CA GLN A 112 -6.55 16.91 11.51
C GLN A 112 -5.18 16.34 11.14
N ASN A 113 -4.37 15.99 12.14
CA ASN A 113 -3.04 15.42 11.94
C ASN A 113 -2.84 14.19 12.82
N ILE A 114 -2.32 13.11 12.22
CA ILE A 114 -1.94 11.88 12.91
C ILE A 114 -0.46 11.59 12.63
N GLU A 115 0.32 11.42 13.70
CA GLU A 115 1.71 10.96 13.64
C GLU A 115 1.85 9.67 14.47
N LEU A 116 2.25 8.59 13.80
CA LEU A 116 2.64 7.33 14.44
C LEU A 116 4.14 7.14 14.22
N ILE A 117 4.93 7.05 15.29
CA ILE A 117 6.39 7.02 15.17
C ILE A 117 6.99 5.97 16.10
N GLY A 118 7.87 5.14 15.56
CA GLY A 118 8.74 4.27 16.33
C GLY A 118 8.08 3.01 16.87
N PHE A 119 8.83 2.30 17.70
CA PHE A 119 8.44 1.10 18.42
C PHE A 119 9.22 1.01 19.73
N SER A 120 8.90 0.02 20.56
CA SER A 120 9.68 -0.37 21.74
C SER A 120 9.86 -1.88 21.77
N GLN A 121 10.58 -2.38 22.78
CA GLN A 121 10.68 -3.82 23.05
C GLN A 121 9.31 -4.49 23.26
N LEU A 122 8.28 -3.72 23.65
CA LEU A 122 6.94 -4.24 23.96
C LEU A 122 5.99 -4.23 22.76
N GLY A 123 6.33 -3.52 21.68
CA GLY A 123 5.51 -3.45 20.47
C GLY A 123 5.73 -2.20 19.64
N ARG A 124 5.08 -2.14 18.49
CA ARG A 124 5.14 -0.99 17.58
C ARG A 124 4.22 0.13 18.07
N SER A 125 4.59 1.38 17.81
CA SER A 125 3.61 2.47 17.93
C SER A 125 2.50 2.24 16.92
N GLY A 126 1.25 2.35 17.33
CA GLY A 126 0.21 2.13 16.34
C GLY A 126 -1.24 2.11 16.80
N ILE A 127 -2.07 1.82 15.80
CA ILE A 127 -3.51 1.64 15.92
C ILE A 127 -3.83 0.19 15.60
N PHE A 128 -4.50 -0.50 16.52
CA PHE A 128 -4.69 -1.95 16.49
C PHE A 128 -6.17 -2.32 16.63
N SER A 129 -6.67 -3.15 15.72
CA SER A 129 -8.01 -3.77 15.83
C SER A 129 -7.91 -5.28 15.64
N ASN A 130 -7.00 -5.88 16.41
CA ASN A 130 -6.53 -7.25 16.19
C ASN A 130 -7.30 -8.30 16.99
N SER A 131 -7.28 -9.54 16.49
CA SER A 131 -7.72 -10.74 17.20
C SER A 131 -6.60 -11.79 17.19
N PHE A 132 -5.81 -11.82 18.27
CA PHE A 132 -4.49 -12.46 18.26
C PHE A 132 -4.49 -13.99 18.46
N ILE A 133 -5.56 -14.56 19.02
CA ILE A 133 -5.58 -15.96 19.48
C ILE A 133 -6.96 -16.55 19.22
N SER A 134 -6.98 -17.80 18.74
CA SER A 134 -8.21 -18.55 18.42
C SER A 134 -8.92 -18.02 17.16
N SER A 135 -10.21 -18.28 17.03
CA SER A 135 -10.97 -18.10 15.79
C SER A 135 -11.74 -16.76 15.69
N GLY A 136 -11.46 -15.79 16.57
CA GLY A 136 -12.14 -14.49 16.52
C GLY A 136 -11.73 -13.69 15.30
N ASP A 137 -12.68 -13.12 14.56
CA ASP A 137 -12.38 -12.20 13.46
C ASP A 137 -11.75 -10.90 14.02
N SER A 138 -10.80 -10.34 13.29
CA SER A 138 -10.23 -9.02 13.60
C SER A 138 -11.27 -7.92 13.37
N GLY A 139 -11.10 -6.83 14.09
CA GLY A 139 -11.98 -5.68 14.05
C GLY A 139 -11.60 -4.68 12.97
N ASN A 140 -12.40 -3.63 12.80
CA ASN A 140 -12.18 -2.62 11.76
C ASN A 140 -11.49 -1.36 12.31
N ILE A 141 -10.87 -0.60 11.42
CA ILE A 141 -10.25 0.70 11.69
C ILE A 141 -10.77 1.72 10.69
N ASP A 142 -11.42 2.77 11.19
CA ASP A 142 -11.90 3.91 10.40
C ASP A 142 -11.14 5.18 10.83
N ILE A 143 -10.43 5.80 9.88
CA ILE A 143 -9.65 7.03 10.11
C ILE A 143 -10.11 8.13 9.16
N VAL A 144 -10.33 9.32 9.71
CA VAL A 144 -10.52 10.56 8.95
C VAL A 144 -9.50 11.57 9.46
N THR A 145 -8.60 12.04 8.59
CA THR A 145 -7.54 13.01 8.94
C THR A 145 -7.22 13.91 7.76
N ASP A 146 -6.55 15.04 7.97
CA ASP A 146 -5.97 15.76 6.82
C ASP A 146 -4.64 15.08 6.49
N THR A 147 -3.75 14.93 7.48
CA THR A 147 -2.45 14.28 7.29
C THR A 147 -2.32 13.01 8.14
N LEU A 148 -1.76 11.95 7.52
CA LEU A 148 -1.35 10.73 8.19
C LEU A 148 0.13 10.47 7.90
N ASN A 149 0.95 10.47 8.95
CA ASN A 149 2.37 10.13 8.88
C ASN A 149 2.65 8.89 9.74
N ILE A 150 3.25 7.87 9.13
CA ILE A 150 3.66 6.63 9.81
C ILE A 150 5.16 6.46 9.58
N LYS A 151 5.95 6.51 10.65
CA LYS A 151 7.41 6.57 10.58
C LYS A 151 8.09 5.55 11.47
N GLU A 152 9.32 5.21 11.10
CA GLU A 152 10.26 4.49 11.96
C GLU A 152 9.70 3.17 12.51
N GLY A 153 8.99 2.41 11.67
CA GLY A 153 8.42 1.13 12.07
C GLY A 153 7.13 1.23 12.87
N ALA A 154 6.40 2.34 12.84
CA ALA A 154 5.04 2.42 13.37
C ALA A 154 4.00 1.73 12.45
N THR A 155 2.79 1.43 12.96
CA THR A 155 1.80 0.61 12.24
C THR A 155 0.34 1.00 12.43
N ILE A 156 -0.48 0.66 11.44
CA ILE A 156 -1.95 0.53 11.56
C ILE A 156 -2.29 -0.91 11.16
N THR A 157 -2.99 -1.65 12.03
CA THR A 157 -3.26 -3.07 11.75
C THR A 157 -4.61 -3.57 12.24
N ALA A 158 -5.25 -4.38 11.38
CA ALA A 158 -6.49 -5.11 11.62
C ALA A 158 -6.26 -6.60 11.34
N SER A 159 -5.39 -7.23 12.12
CA SER A 159 -4.83 -8.57 11.85
C SER A 159 -4.93 -9.54 13.02
N ASN A 160 -4.59 -10.80 12.77
CA ASN A 160 -4.43 -11.81 13.83
C ASN A 160 -2.97 -12.09 14.21
N PHE A 161 -2.05 -11.26 13.73
CA PHE A 161 -0.63 -11.33 14.07
C PHE A 161 -0.30 -10.41 15.24
N GLN A 162 0.60 -10.86 16.10
CA GLN A 162 1.20 -9.96 17.07
C GLN A 162 2.23 -9.06 16.40
N SER A 163 2.30 -7.83 16.89
CA SER A 163 3.09 -6.78 16.25
C SER A 163 4.60 -7.02 16.27
N ARG A 164 5.14 -7.80 17.21
CA ARG A 164 6.58 -8.11 17.34
C ARG A 164 6.90 -9.51 17.88
N ASP A 165 5.95 -10.20 18.52
CA ASP A 165 6.17 -11.55 19.05
C ASP A 165 5.73 -12.61 18.02
N THR A 166 6.71 -13.12 17.27
CA THR A 166 6.50 -14.17 16.26
C THR A 166 6.44 -15.58 16.87
N THR A 167 6.68 -15.73 18.17
CA THR A 167 6.60 -17.05 18.85
C THR A 167 5.16 -17.46 19.15
N ILE A 168 4.23 -16.48 19.15
CA ILE A 168 2.82 -16.73 19.40
C ILE A 168 2.13 -17.09 18.10
N THR A 169 1.57 -18.30 18.06
CA THR A 169 0.76 -18.76 16.92
C THR A 169 -0.39 -17.78 16.67
N PRO A 170 -0.51 -17.23 15.45
CA PRO A 170 -1.58 -16.30 15.11
C PRO A 170 -2.96 -16.92 15.28
N GLY A 171 -3.97 -16.07 15.47
CA GLY A 171 -5.37 -16.46 15.38
C GLY A 171 -5.73 -16.98 13.98
N THR A 172 -6.91 -17.57 13.86
CA THR A 172 -7.42 -18.13 12.60
C THR A 172 -8.67 -17.40 12.08
N GLY A 173 -9.17 -16.38 12.78
CA GLY A 173 -10.29 -15.57 12.27
C GLY A 173 -9.88 -14.69 11.09
N LYS A 174 -10.87 -14.13 10.39
CA LYS A 174 -10.62 -13.22 9.24
C LYS A 174 -9.92 -11.94 9.70
N ALA A 175 -9.17 -11.31 8.81
CA ALA A 175 -8.68 -9.95 9.04
C ALA A 175 -9.80 -8.91 8.87
N GLY A 176 -9.62 -7.77 9.52
CA GLY A 176 -10.62 -6.69 9.52
C GLY A 176 -10.36 -5.66 8.43
N GLU A 177 -11.33 -4.80 8.20
CA GLU A 177 -11.23 -3.74 7.20
C GLU A 177 -10.49 -2.51 7.75
N ILE A 178 -9.63 -1.91 6.94
CA ILE A 178 -9.00 -0.61 7.24
C ILE A 178 -9.50 0.41 6.22
N LYS A 179 -10.15 1.47 6.70
CA LYS A 179 -10.62 2.58 5.86
C LYS A 179 -10.00 3.89 6.31
N ILE A 180 -9.36 4.58 5.38
CA ILE A 180 -8.70 5.86 5.64
C ILE A 180 -9.18 6.89 4.62
N VAL A 181 -9.71 8.00 5.12
CA VAL A 181 -9.99 9.21 4.34
C VAL A 181 -8.99 10.28 4.76
N ALA A 182 -8.16 10.74 3.82
CA ALA A 182 -7.12 11.72 4.11
C ALA A 182 -6.89 12.76 3.00
N ASP A 183 -6.23 13.88 3.32
CA ASP A 183 -5.63 14.72 2.29
C ASP A 183 -4.33 14.08 1.77
N SER A 184 -3.49 13.55 2.67
CA SER A 184 -2.22 12.91 2.33
C SER A 184 -1.84 11.79 3.29
N ILE A 185 -1.21 10.74 2.77
CA ILE A 185 -0.63 9.64 3.56
C ILE A 185 0.85 9.49 3.21
N GLN A 186 1.70 9.45 4.23
CA GLN A 186 3.13 9.18 4.09
C GLN A 186 3.55 8.05 5.04
N LEU A 187 4.14 7.01 4.48
CA LEU A 187 4.84 5.96 5.20
C LEU A 187 6.33 6.09 4.88
N GLU A 188 7.14 6.22 5.91
CA GLU A 188 8.59 6.35 5.79
C GLU A 188 9.23 5.35 6.76
N SER A 189 10.19 4.57 6.28
CA SER A 189 11.00 3.74 7.16
C SER A 189 12.47 3.94 6.86
N SER A 190 13.22 4.24 7.92
CA SER A 190 14.67 4.30 7.92
C SER A 190 15.31 2.97 8.30
N LEU A 191 14.49 1.94 8.57
CA LEU A 191 14.89 0.64 9.11
C LEU A 191 14.50 -0.49 8.14
N THR A 192 15.41 -1.43 7.90
CA THR A 192 15.19 -2.54 6.97
C THR A 192 14.30 -3.64 7.54
N ASP A 193 14.36 -3.87 8.86
CA ASP A 193 13.75 -5.05 9.49
C ASP A 193 12.41 -4.73 10.21
N GLU A 194 12.05 -3.46 10.30
CA GLU A 194 10.83 -2.97 10.96
C GLU A 194 10.19 -1.88 10.09
N PRO A 195 9.59 -2.24 8.94
CA PRO A 195 9.03 -1.28 7.99
C PRO A 195 7.81 -0.57 8.58
N SER A 196 7.55 0.69 8.21
CA SER A 196 6.28 1.37 8.54
C SER A 196 5.13 0.75 7.75
N THR A 197 4.02 0.37 8.39
CA THR A 197 2.96 -0.42 7.71
C THR A 197 1.52 0.02 7.92
N ILE A 198 0.68 -0.26 6.91
CA ILE A 198 -0.78 -0.41 7.05
C ILE A 198 -1.12 -1.86 6.65
N THR A 199 -1.67 -2.65 7.56
CA THR A 199 -1.76 -4.12 7.38
C THR A 199 -3.09 -4.72 7.82
N ALA A 200 -3.77 -5.38 6.88
CA ALA A 200 -5.00 -6.14 7.09
C ALA A 200 -4.78 -7.63 6.76
N ALA A 201 -3.82 -8.26 7.43
CA ALA A 201 -3.37 -9.62 7.13
C ALA A 201 -3.96 -10.68 8.07
N THR A 202 -4.09 -11.91 7.57
CA THR A 202 -4.51 -13.07 8.37
C THR A 202 -3.64 -14.30 8.15
N ASN A 203 -3.53 -15.15 9.16
CA ASN A 203 -2.91 -16.46 9.01
C ASN A 203 -3.75 -17.43 8.17
N ILE A 204 -5.05 -17.51 8.44
CA ILE A 204 -6.01 -18.42 7.77
C ILE A 204 -7.31 -17.65 7.51
N ASN A 205 -8.09 -18.05 6.51
CA ASN A 205 -9.27 -17.36 5.97
C ASN A 205 -8.92 -16.09 5.17
N LYS A 206 -9.94 -15.30 4.83
CA LYS A 206 -9.79 -14.12 3.96
C LYS A 206 -8.99 -13.01 4.65
N GLY A 207 -8.01 -12.45 3.94
CA GLY A 207 -7.37 -11.17 4.23
C GLY A 207 -8.41 -10.04 4.31
N GLY A 208 -8.06 -8.98 5.02
CA GLY A 208 -8.93 -7.83 5.23
C GLY A 208 -8.77 -6.84 4.09
N ASP A 209 -9.83 -6.13 3.76
CA ASP A 209 -9.79 -5.14 2.68
C ASP A 209 -9.21 -3.81 3.22
N ILE A 210 -8.41 -3.11 2.40
CA ILE A 210 -7.85 -1.79 2.72
C ILE A 210 -8.39 -0.78 1.70
N ASN A 211 -9.09 0.24 2.19
CA ASN A 211 -9.72 1.27 1.38
C ASN A 211 -9.16 2.65 1.73
N LEU A 212 -8.35 3.21 0.81
CA LEU A 212 -7.73 4.52 0.97
C LEU A 212 -8.37 5.52 0.01
N ALA A 213 -8.97 6.58 0.55
CA ALA A 213 -9.51 7.71 -0.19
C ALA A 213 -8.71 8.97 0.17
N VAL A 214 -7.75 9.32 -0.68
CA VAL A 214 -6.74 10.33 -0.40
C VAL A 214 -6.85 11.47 -1.42
N ALA A 215 -6.93 12.73 -0.99
CA ALA A 215 -7.17 13.82 -1.92
C ALA A 215 -5.93 14.14 -2.78
N LYS A 216 -4.75 14.13 -2.18
CA LYS A 216 -3.51 14.65 -2.78
C LYS A 216 -2.56 13.51 -3.15
N PHE A 217 -1.96 12.84 -2.18
CA PHE A 217 -0.93 11.84 -2.49
C PHE A 217 -0.82 10.76 -1.43
N VAL A 218 -0.37 9.58 -1.87
CA VAL A 218 0.10 8.49 -1.03
C VAL A 218 1.56 8.23 -1.38
N GLN A 219 2.43 8.23 -0.36
CA GLN A 219 3.85 7.96 -0.49
C GLN A 219 4.28 6.82 0.43
N LEU A 220 4.99 5.84 -0.13
CA LEU A 220 5.67 4.78 0.60
C LEU A 220 7.16 4.86 0.28
N ASP A 221 7.98 5.10 1.30
CA ASP A 221 9.43 5.15 1.17
C ASP A 221 10.13 4.20 2.14
N GLY A 222 11.26 3.65 1.72
CA GLY A 222 12.18 2.90 2.56
C GLY A 222 11.62 1.57 3.06
N ASN A 223 11.24 0.66 2.16
CA ASN A 223 10.60 -0.63 2.48
C ASN A 223 9.25 -0.54 3.19
N SER A 224 8.63 0.65 3.28
CA SER A 224 7.29 0.82 3.85
C SER A 224 6.23 0.02 3.08
N GLN A 225 5.18 -0.45 3.77
CA GLN A 225 4.27 -1.45 3.21
C GLN A 225 2.78 -1.14 3.45
N ILE A 226 1.96 -1.40 2.44
CA ILE A 226 0.49 -1.56 2.59
C ILE A 226 0.13 -2.98 2.16
N THR A 227 -0.38 -3.79 3.09
CA THR A 227 -0.56 -5.23 2.86
C THR A 227 -1.91 -5.77 3.31
N ALA A 228 -2.53 -6.59 2.47
CA ALA A 228 -3.80 -7.30 2.74
C ALA A 228 -3.63 -8.80 2.44
N GLU A 229 -2.68 -9.43 3.11
CA GLU A 229 -2.13 -10.74 2.75
C GLU A 229 -2.70 -11.90 3.57
N THR A 230 -2.49 -13.13 3.07
CA THR A 230 -2.76 -14.38 3.77
C THR A 230 -1.52 -15.25 3.88
N GLN A 231 -1.20 -15.75 5.08
CA GLN A 231 0.05 -16.52 5.30
C GLN A 231 -0.10 -18.04 5.05
N ASN A 232 -1.28 -18.61 5.25
CA ASN A 232 -1.58 -20.02 4.99
C ASN A 232 -2.84 -20.16 4.12
N THR A 233 -3.85 -20.88 4.58
CA THR A 233 -5.04 -21.19 3.80
C THR A 233 -6.03 -20.04 3.83
N GLY A 234 -6.24 -19.37 2.69
CA GLY A 234 -7.27 -18.34 2.55
C GLY A 234 -6.87 -17.30 1.53
N ASN A 235 -7.87 -16.57 1.01
CA ASN A 235 -7.64 -15.64 -0.08
C ASN A 235 -7.16 -14.28 0.44
N GLY A 236 -6.25 -13.63 -0.28
CA GLY A 236 -5.83 -12.25 -0.03
C GLY A 236 -7.02 -11.29 0.01
N GLY A 237 -6.85 -10.18 0.74
CA GLY A 237 -7.80 -9.07 0.76
C GLY A 237 -7.67 -8.16 -0.45
N LYS A 238 -8.61 -7.24 -0.63
CA LYS A 238 -8.56 -6.22 -1.70
C LYS A 238 -7.94 -4.93 -1.18
N ILE A 239 -7.02 -4.33 -1.95
CA ILE A 239 -6.56 -2.96 -1.71
C ILE A 239 -7.17 -2.04 -2.77
N THR A 240 -7.91 -1.02 -2.33
CA THR A 240 -8.43 0.05 -3.19
C THR A 240 -7.82 1.37 -2.78
N LEU A 241 -7.13 2.05 -3.71
CA LEU A 241 -6.45 3.31 -3.46
C LEU A 241 -6.93 4.37 -4.45
N ASN A 242 -7.63 5.39 -3.95
CA ASN A 242 -8.02 6.56 -4.73
C ASN A 242 -7.14 7.73 -4.28
N THR A 243 -6.35 8.30 -5.19
CA THR A 243 -5.43 9.42 -4.90
C THR A 243 -5.19 10.28 -6.13
N THR A 244 -4.64 11.49 -6.00
CA THR A 244 -4.12 12.21 -7.18
C THR A 244 -2.76 11.65 -7.60
N THR A 245 -1.88 11.31 -6.66
CA THR A 245 -0.57 10.73 -6.98
C THR A 245 -0.24 9.57 -6.04
N LEU A 246 0.30 8.48 -6.59
CA LEU A 246 0.83 7.36 -5.84
C LEU A 246 2.31 7.18 -6.17
N ALA A 247 3.16 7.20 -5.16
CA ALA A 247 4.58 7.02 -5.35
C ALA A 247 5.16 6.06 -4.31
N LEU A 248 5.82 5.02 -4.82
CA LEU A 248 6.54 4.02 -4.04
C LEU A 248 8.02 4.17 -4.40
N THR A 249 8.85 4.34 -3.40
CA THR A 249 10.29 4.56 -3.55
C THR A 249 11.07 3.66 -2.60
N ASN A 250 12.31 3.32 -2.98
CA ASN A 250 13.27 2.65 -2.11
C ASN A 250 12.69 1.39 -1.43
N GLY A 251 12.12 0.47 -2.21
CA GLY A 251 11.53 -0.77 -1.72
C GLY A 251 10.08 -0.66 -1.21
N GLY A 252 9.42 0.49 -1.37
CA GLY A 252 8.00 0.63 -1.01
C GLY A 252 7.12 -0.45 -1.67
N LEU A 253 6.20 -1.03 -0.89
CA LEU A 253 5.42 -2.22 -1.29
C LEU A 253 3.91 -2.03 -1.09
N ILE A 254 3.11 -2.36 -2.11
CA ILE A 254 1.67 -2.60 -1.98
C ILE A 254 1.39 -4.04 -2.41
N SER A 255 0.80 -4.85 -1.52
CA SER A 255 0.66 -6.29 -1.76
C SER A 255 -0.64 -6.88 -1.22
N THR A 256 -1.22 -7.81 -1.99
CA THR A 256 -2.34 -8.67 -1.59
C THR A 256 -1.98 -10.16 -1.73
N ASN A 257 -0.68 -10.46 -1.60
CA ASN A 257 -0.15 -11.81 -1.80
C ASN A 257 -0.84 -12.87 -0.92
N SER A 258 -0.85 -14.09 -1.43
CA SER A 258 -1.18 -15.29 -0.68
C SER A 258 0.03 -16.21 -0.64
N PHE A 259 0.49 -16.54 0.58
CA PHE A 259 1.65 -17.38 0.80
C PHE A 259 1.28 -18.87 0.99
N GLY A 260 -0.01 -19.20 1.06
CA GLY A 260 -0.50 -20.58 1.13
C GLY A 260 -1.53 -20.89 0.05
N ALA A 261 -2.30 -21.95 0.23
CA ALA A 261 -3.15 -22.52 -0.81
C ALA A 261 -4.38 -21.68 -1.26
N GLY A 262 -4.55 -20.44 -0.77
CA GLY A 262 -5.65 -19.57 -1.21
C GLY A 262 -5.21 -18.62 -2.31
N ASP A 263 -6.17 -18.04 -3.04
CA ASP A 263 -5.88 -17.10 -4.14
C ASP A 263 -5.37 -15.76 -3.58
N ALA A 264 -4.46 -15.10 -4.29
CA ALA A 264 -4.08 -13.72 -3.97
C ALA A 264 -5.26 -12.77 -4.19
N GLY A 265 -5.26 -11.64 -3.47
CA GLY A 265 -6.31 -10.64 -3.57
C GLY A 265 -6.08 -9.64 -4.72
N ASP A 266 -7.00 -8.71 -4.91
CA ASP A 266 -6.93 -7.71 -5.99
C ASP A 266 -6.39 -6.35 -5.51
N ILE A 267 -5.70 -5.63 -6.40
CA ILE A 267 -5.28 -4.24 -6.19
C ILE A 267 -5.95 -3.35 -7.24
N GLU A 268 -6.60 -2.29 -6.78
CA GLU A 268 -7.19 -1.25 -7.62
C GLU A 268 -6.65 0.12 -7.24
N VAL A 269 -5.94 0.77 -8.16
CA VAL A 269 -5.39 2.12 -8.00
C VAL A 269 -6.09 3.07 -8.97
N ASN A 270 -6.75 4.08 -8.43
CA ASN A 270 -7.44 5.12 -9.16
C ASN A 270 -6.75 6.47 -8.92
N LEU A 271 -5.97 6.90 -9.89
CA LEU A 271 -5.26 8.18 -9.91
C LEU A 271 -6.17 9.28 -10.44
N ILE A 272 -7.02 9.79 -9.56
CA ILE A 272 -8.05 10.77 -9.86
C ILE A 272 -7.63 12.13 -9.32
N ASN A 273 -7.64 13.16 -10.17
CA ASN A 273 -7.42 14.53 -9.73
C ASN A 273 -8.67 15.01 -8.97
N GLN A 274 -8.72 14.73 -7.67
CA GLN A 274 -9.73 15.31 -6.80
C GLN A 274 -9.34 16.77 -6.55
N ASN A 275 -10.17 17.70 -7.04
CA ASN A 275 -10.07 19.14 -6.76
C ASN A 275 -9.04 19.96 -7.55
N ASN A 276 -8.64 19.54 -8.77
CA ASN A 276 -7.64 20.25 -9.58
C ASN A 276 -6.32 20.51 -8.81
N PHE A 277 -5.92 19.57 -7.95
CA PHE A 277 -4.67 19.64 -7.23
C PHE A 277 -3.50 19.51 -8.24
N SER A 278 -2.57 20.45 -8.19
CA SER A 278 -1.31 20.41 -8.94
C SER A 278 -0.17 20.21 -7.94
N LEU A 279 0.77 19.33 -8.30
CA LEU A 279 1.98 19.10 -7.50
C LEU A 279 3.09 20.13 -7.76
N GLU A 280 2.90 21.05 -8.72
CA GLU A 280 3.85 22.12 -9.01
C GLU A 280 4.13 22.94 -7.73
N ASN A 281 5.42 23.05 -7.36
CA ASN A 281 5.91 23.74 -6.15
C ASN A 281 5.44 23.19 -4.79
N THR A 282 5.03 21.93 -4.70
CA THR A 282 4.88 21.26 -3.40
C THR A 282 6.22 20.71 -2.92
N ALA A 283 6.48 20.71 -1.60
CA ALA A 283 7.71 20.16 -0.99
C ALA A 283 8.01 18.69 -1.36
N LEU A 284 7.02 18.01 -1.94
CA LEU A 284 7.14 16.68 -2.53
C LEU A 284 8.16 16.65 -3.69
N SER A 285 8.34 17.73 -4.45
CA SER A 285 9.37 17.80 -5.49
C SER A 285 10.80 17.72 -4.94
N GLU A 286 11.02 18.06 -3.67
CA GLU A 286 12.33 17.97 -3.00
C GLU A 286 12.50 16.65 -2.25
N THR A 287 11.42 16.11 -1.66
CA THR A 287 11.46 14.83 -0.93
C THR A 287 11.66 13.63 -1.84
N PHE A 288 11.17 13.69 -3.08
CA PHE A 288 11.09 12.50 -3.93
C PHE A 288 12.41 12.09 -4.60
N SER A 289 13.41 12.95 -4.75
CA SER A 289 14.54 12.70 -5.67
C SER A 289 14.09 12.23 -7.08
N ILE A 290 12.83 12.46 -7.46
CA ILE A 290 12.30 12.13 -8.78
C ILE A 290 12.53 13.37 -9.65
N PRO A 291 13.28 13.27 -10.77
CA PRO A 291 13.59 14.43 -11.60
C PRO A 291 12.33 15.13 -12.14
N ASN A 292 12.16 16.39 -11.71
CA ASN A 292 11.45 17.51 -12.36
C ASN A 292 10.44 17.15 -13.48
N SER A 293 9.31 16.52 -13.13
CA SER A 293 8.20 16.27 -14.06
C SER A 293 6.85 16.51 -13.37
N ASN A 294 5.82 16.85 -14.14
CA ASN A 294 4.49 17.18 -13.64
C ASN A 294 3.73 15.88 -13.28
N PHE A 295 3.69 15.49 -12.00
CA PHE A 295 3.23 14.16 -11.54
C PHE A 295 1.73 14.03 -11.27
N ASN A 296 0.90 14.86 -11.93
CA ASN A 296 -0.53 14.87 -11.68
C ASN A 296 -1.19 13.62 -12.27
N GLN A 297 -1.86 12.82 -11.42
CA GLN A 297 -2.47 11.53 -11.80
C GLN A 297 -1.45 10.49 -12.26
N SER A 298 -0.28 10.47 -11.61
CA SER A 298 0.83 9.57 -11.94
C SER A 298 1.04 8.49 -10.88
N LEU A 299 1.36 7.27 -11.35
CA LEU A 299 1.95 6.20 -10.57
C LEU A 299 3.46 6.24 -10.75
N ILE A 300 4.21 6.25 -9.65
CA ILE A 300 5.67 6.26 -9.66
C ILE A 300 6.21 5.09 -8.86
N LEU A 301 7.04 4.27 -9.48
CA LEU A 301 7.70 3.11 -8.88
C LEU A 301 9.22 3.26 -9.05
N PHE A 302 9.94 3.57 -7.98
CA PHE A 302 11.38 3.85 -8.05
C PHE A 302 12.19 2.98 -7.08
N ASN A 303 13.35 2.50 -7.52
CA ASN A 303 14.32 1.79 -6.69
C ASN A 303 13.70 0.61 -5.92
N GLN A 304 13.42 -0.49 -6.63
CA GLN A 304 12.88 -1.75 -6.09
C GLN A 304 11.47 -1.63 -5.50
N ALA A 305 10.73 -0.57 -5.83
CA ALA A 305 9.33 -0.41 -5.47
C ALA A 305 8.43 -1.43 -6.19
N GLN A 306 7.41 -1.94 -5.50
CA GLN A 306 6.60 -3.05 -5.99
C GLN A 306 5.10 -2.89 -5.73
N ILE A 307 4.30 -3.30 -6.72
CA ILE A 307 2.88 -3.60 -6.56
C ILE A 307 2.67 -5.07 -6.92
N SER A 308 2.14 -5.89 -6.02
CA SER A 308 2.08 -7.35 -6.22
C SER A 308 0.78 -8.00 -5.75
N THR A 309 0.36 -9.03 -6.50
CA THR A 309 -0.82 -9.87 -6.20
C THR A 309 -0.46 -11.35 -6.40
N ASN A 310 0.68 -11.74 -5.82
CA ASN A 310 1.32 -13.02 -6.07
C ASN A 310 0.75 -14.15 -5.23
N SER A 311 0.78 -15.37 -5.76
CA SER A 311 0.46 -16.60 -5.03
C SER A 311 1.68 -17.52 -4.99
N GLU A 312 2.17 -17.83 -3.79
CA GLU A 312 3.41 -18.59 -3.58
C GLU A 312 3.20 -20.10 -3.36
N ASP A 313 1.96 -20.57 -3.32
CA ASP A 313 1.63 -21.99 -3.16
C ASP A 313 0.62 -22.44 -4.24
N PHE A 314 -0.56 -22.94 -3.85
CA PHE A 314 -1.58 -23.46 -4.77
C PHE A 314 -2.71 -22.48 -5.12
N GLY A 315 -2.61 -21.20 -4.77
CA GLY A 315 -3.59 -20.20 -5.18
C GLY A 315 -3.34 -19.62 -6.57
N GLN A 316 -4.35 -19.01 -7.18
CA GLN A 316 -4.17 -18.14 -8.35
C GLN A 316 -3.65 -16.77 -7.94
N ALA A 317 -2.91 -16.11 -8.82
CA ALA A 317 -2.56 -14.71 -8.64
C ALA A 317 -3.79 -13.81 -8.86
N GLY A 318 -3.79 -12.65 -8.20
CA GLY A 318 -4.89 -11.70 -8.22
C GLY A 318 -4.83 -10.75 -9.42
N ASN A 319 -5.71 -9.76 -9.43
CA ASN A 319 -5.75 -8.76 -10.49
C ASN A 319 -5.21 -7.41 -10.02
N ILE A 320 -4.46 -6.73 -10.87
CA ILE A 320 -4.02 -5.34 -10.67
C ILE A 320 -4.70 -4.47 -11.71
N THR A 321 -5.48 -3.49 -11.26
CA THR A 321 -6.05 -2.46 -12.14
C THR A 321 -5.51 -1.08 -11.74
N ILE A 322 -4.92 -0.37 -12.68
CA ILE A 322 -4.44 1.01 -12.48
C ILE A 322 -5.12 1.92 -13.50
N ASN A 323 -5.84 2.93 -13.00
CA ASN A 323 -6.46 3.97 -13.78
C ASN A 323 -5.74 5.29 -13.49
N GLY A 324 -5.25 6.00 -14.51
CA GLY A 324 -4.53 7.25 -14.31
C GLY A 324 -4.14 7.96 -15.58
N LYS A 325 -3.22 8.91 -15.48
CA LYS A 325 -2.61 9.53 -16.66
C LYS A 325 -1.33 8.82 -17.06
N GLN A 326 -0.42 8.61 -16.10
CA GLN A 326 0.93 8.13 -16.37
C GLN A 326 1.39 7.06 -15.40
N LEU A 327 2.24 6.15 -15.88
CA LEU A 327 3.06 5.23 -15.10
C LEU A 327 4.53 5.52 -15.40
N LYS A 328 5.32 5.76 -14.37
CA LYS A 328 6.78 5.84 -14.45
C LYS A 328 7.40 4.80 -13.52
N ALA A 329 8.20 3.90 -14.07
CA ALA A 329 8.95 2.92 -13.32
C ALA A 329 10.45 3.03 -13.66
N ASP A 330 11.29 3.02 -12.62
CA ASP A 330 12.75 2.90 -12.72
C ASP A 330 13.21 1.94 -11.64
N GLN A 331 13.65 0.73 -12.04
CA GLN A 331 13.80 -0.42 -11.15
C GLN A 331 12.53 -0.74 -10.36
N GLY A 332 11.35 -0.46 -10.93
CA GLY A 332 10.05 -0.70 -10.30
C GLY A 332 9.33 -1.90 -10.91
N SER A 333 8.49 -2.60 -10.13
CA SER A 333 7.76 -3.76 -10.63
C SER A 333 6.26 -3.75 -10.31
N ILE A 334 5.47 -4.31 -11.25
CA ILE A 334 4.05 -4.61 -11.10
C ILE A 334 3.86 -6.08 -11.45
N THR A 335 3.45 -6.91 -10.49
CA THR A 335 3.46 -8.38 -10.65
C THR A 335 2.16 -9.05 -10.21
N ALA A 336 1.69 -10.01 -11.00
CA ALA A 336 0.57 -10.88 -10.66
C ALA A 336 0.94 -12.33 -11.03
N THR A 337 1.88 -12.89 -10.25
CA THR A 337 2.54 -14.16 -10.52
C THR A 337 2.04 -15.26 -9.59
N SER A 338 1.79 -16.46 -10.12
CA SER A 338 1.56 -17.65 -9.30
C SER A 338 2.66 -18.69 -9.50
N ILE A 339 2.90 -19.53 -8.49
CA ILE A 339 3.77 -20.70 -8.64
C ILE A 339 3.03 -21.85 -9.31
N ASN A 340 1.93 -22.33 -8.71
CA ASN A 340 1.38 -23.66 -9.05
C ASN A 340 0.00 -23.68 -9.71
N THR A 341 -0.61 -22.55 -10.06
CA THR A 341 -1.92 -22.57 -10.72
C THR A 341 -1.94 -21.74 -11.99
N GLY A 342 -2.19 -20.44 -11.93
CA GLY A 342 -2.26 -19.55 -13.08
C GLY A 342 -1.94 -18.10 -12.72
N GLY A 343 -1.31 -17.40 -13.67
CA GLY A 343 -1.02 -15.97 -13.56
C GLY A 343 -2.29 -15.13 -13.48
N GLY A 344 -2.18 -13.97 -12.83
CA GLY A 344 -3.27 -13.02 -12.66
C GLY A 344 -3.49 -12.15 -13.89
N ASN A 345 -4.24 -11.05 -13.74
CA ASN A 345 -4.40 -10.06 -14.82
C ASN A 345 -3.91 -8.69 -14.39
N ILE A 346 -3.15 -8.02 -15.26
CA ILE A 346 -2.77 -6.61 -15.09
C ILE A 346 -3.50 -5.78 -16.14
N LYS A 347 -4.23 -4.75 -15.68
CA LYS A 347 -4.92 -3.79 -16.53
C LYS A 347 -4.47 -2.38 -16.23
N LEU A 348 -3.88 -1.71 -17.20
CA LEU A 348 -3.47 -0.30 -17.12
C LEU A 348 -4.36 0.53 -18.05
N ASN A 349 -5.11 1.49 -17.51
CA ASN A 349 -5.90 2.45 -18.29
C ASN A 349 -5.32 3.85 -18.09
N LEU A 350 -4.58 4.34 -19.08
CA LEU A 350 -3.76 5.54 -19.01
C LEU A 350 -4.20 6.56 -20.04
N THR A 351 -4.50 7.77 -19.59
CA THR A 351 -5.13 8.80 -20.42
C THR A 351 -4.18 9.95 -20.81
N SER A 352 -2.90 9.91 -20.43
CA SER A 352 -1.94 10.94 -20.85
C SER A 352 -1.77 10.93 -22.37
N ASP A 353 -1.66 12.13 -22.96
CA ASP A 353 -1.40 12.31 -24.38
C ASP A 353 0.10 12.36 -24.75
N GLU A 354 0.96 12.35 -23.73
CA GLU A 354 2.44 12.32 -23.81
C GLU A 354 2.99 10.90 -23.48
N ASP A 355 4.07 10.81 -22.70
CA ASP A 355 4.64 9.56 -22.19
C ASP A 355 3.68 8.95 -21.15
N ALA A 356 2.76 8.11 -21.62
CA ALA A 356 1.79 7.43 -20.76
C ALA A 356 2.47 6.36 -19.91
N ILE A 357 3.43 5.63 -20.48
CA ILE A 357 4.27 4.66 -19.75
C ILE A 357 5.74 4.91 -20.05
N LEU A 358 6.53 5.06 -18.99
CA LEU A 358 7.99 5.08 -19.02
C LEU A 358 8.53 3.98 -18.11
N LEU A 359 9.18 2.98 -18.70
CA LEU A 359 9.88 1.90 -17.98
C LEU A 359 11.38 2.01 -18.22
N GLU A 360 12.14 2.24 -17.15
CA GLU A 360 13.59 2.37 -17.19
C GLU A 360 14.26 1.35 -16.26
N ASN A 361 15.50 0.98 -16.58
CA ASN A 361 16.44 0.27 -15.71
C ASN A 361 15.83 -0.97 -15.01
N ASN A 362 15.65 -2.09 -15.72
CA ASN A 362 15.12 -3.33 -15.16
C ASN A 362 13.71 -3.21 -14.54
N SER A 363 12.88 -2.31 -15.08
CA SER A 363 11.48 -2.24 -14.67
C SER A 363 10.68 -3.38 -15.27
N LEU A 364 9.66 -3.87 -14.55
CA LEU A 364 8.93 -5.07 -14.93
C LEU A 364 7.42 -4.90 -14.77
N ILE A 365 6.66 -5.22 -15.82
CA ILE A 365 5.23 -5.50 -15.71
C ILE A 365 5.04 -6.96 -16.05
N SER A 366 4.60 -7.79 -15.10
CA SER A 366 4.53 -9.23 -15.34
C SER A 366 3.30 -9.93 -14.75
N THR A 367 2.66 -10.74 -15.58
CA THR A 367 1.84 -11.87 -15.14
C THR A 367 2.63 -13.14 -15.46
N SER A 368 2.62 -14.14 -14.58
CA SER A 368 3.29 -15.41 -14.93
C SER A 368 2.82 -16.59 -14.09
N VAL A 369 3.10 -17.79 -14.61
CA VAL A 369 3.03 -19.06 -13.87
C VAL A 369 4.34 -19.82 -13.96
N LEU A 370 4.92 -20.19 -12.81
CA LEU A 370 6.27 -20.76 -12.74
C LEU A 370 6.33 -22.29 -12.86
N ASP A 371 5.39 -23.03 -12.28
CA ASP A 371 5.47 -24.50 -12.17
C ASP A 371 4.11 -25.19 -12.38
N SER A 372 3.28 -24.65 -13.29
CA SER A 372 1.94 -25.20 -13.54
C SER A 372 1.39 -24.92 -14.94
N THR A 373 0.25 -25.54 -15.21
CA THR A 373 -0.47 -25.53 -16.49
C THR A 373 -1.52 -24.42 -16.61
N GLY A 374 -1.86 -23.67 -15.56
CA GLY A 374 -2.98 -22.70 -15.56
C GLY A 374 -2.68 -21.33 -16.18
N GLY A 375 -1.68 -21.26 -17.06
CA GLY A 375 -1.47 -20.17 -18.00
C GLY A 375 -0.77 -18.93 -17.44
N GLY A 376 -0.11 -18.16 -18.30
CA GLY A 376 0.74 -17.01 -17.95
C GLY A 376 0.03 -15.75 -17.47
N GLY A 377 -1.31 -15.76 -17.37
CA GLY A 377 -2.11 -14.57 -17.06
C GLY A 377 -2.25 -13.62 -18.25
N ASN A 378 -2.89 -12.45 -18.06
CA ASN A 378 -3.06 -11.49 -19.16
C ASN A 378 -2.67 -10.06 -18.78
N ILE A 379 -2.09 -9.35 -19.72
CA ILE A 379 -1.75 -7.93 -19.60
C ILE A 379 -2.56 -7.15 -20.62
N THR A 380 -3.31 -6.15 -20.17
CA THR A 380 -4.00 -5.18 -21.04
C THR A 380 -3.52 -3.78 -20.70
N ILE A 381 -2.93 -3.11 -21.69
CA ILE A 381 -2.51 -1.71 -21.59
C ILE A 381 -3.34 -0.90 -22.56
N ASP A 382 -4.17 -0.01 -22.03
CA ASP A 382 -4.90 0.99 -22.78
C ASP A 382 -4.28 2.37 -22.53
N SER A 383 -3.41 2.78 -23.45
CA SER A 383 -2.75 4.09 -23.51
C SER A 383 -3.03 4.76 -24.85
N ARG A 384 -4.26 4.67 -25.37
CA ARG A 384 -4.67 5.20 -26.70
C ARG A 384 -4.28 6.65 -26.96
N ALA A 385 -4.14 7.44 -25.90
CA ALA A 385 -3.74 8.84 -26.00
C ALA A 385 -2.21 9.04 -26.02
N GLY A 386 -1.38 8.11 -25.52
CA GLY A 386 0.04 8.37 -25.27
C GLY A 386 0.99 7.33 -25.85
N PHE A 387 2.27 7.49 -25.54
CA PHE A 387 3.35 6.59 -25.95
C PHE A 387 3.79 5.68 -24.79
N ILE A 388 4.36 4.54 -25.16
CA ILE A 388 5.04 3.61 -24.26
C ILE A 388 6.51 3.60 -24.61
N LEU A 389 7.38 3.86 -23.64
CA LEU A 389 8.83 3.74 -23.76
C LEU A 389 9.33 2.72 -22.73
N ALA A 390 10.03 1.68 -23.21
CA ALA A 390 10.73 0.74 -22.34
C ALA A 390 12.21 0.66 -22.73
N ASN A 391 13.08 0.88 -21.74
CA ASN A 391 14.51 1.03 -21.94
C ASN A 391 15.31 0.35 -20.81
N ASN A 392 16.57 0.03 -21.11
CA ASN A 392 17.54 -0.59 -20.21
C ASN A 392 16.98 -1.88 -19.55
N ASN A 393 16.69 -2.90 -20.36
CA ASN A 393 16.21 -4.22 -19.92
C ASN A 393 14.88 -4.14 -19.16
N SER A 394 13.92 -3.35 -19.66
CA SER A 394 12.62 -3.17 -19.01
C SER A 394 11.52 -3.90 -19.78
N ASP A 395 10.81 -4.81 -19.11
CA ASP A 395 10.06 -5.85 -19.80
C ASP A 395 8.56 -5.86 -19.46
N ILE A 396 7.77 -6.32 -20.43
CA ILE A 396 6.33 -6.61 -20.26
C ILE A 396 6.13 -8.10 -20.56
N ARG A 397 5.82 -8.89 -19.53
CA ARG A 397 5.87 -10.36 -19.58
C ARG A 397 4.59 -11.04 -19.15
N ALA A 398 4.05 -11.95 -19.96
CA ALA A 398 2.91 -12.80 -19.65
C ALA A 398 3.27 -14.29 -19.80
N ASN A 399 4.43 -14.70 -19.29
CA ASN A 399 5.03 -16.01 -19.57
C ASN A 399 4.41 -17.16 -18.78
N ALA A 400 4.56 -18.37 -19.33
CA ALA A 400 4.28 -19.62 -18.63
C ALA A 400 5.44 -20.61 -18.79
N VAL A 401 5.54 -21.57 -17.87
CA VAL A 401 6.49 -22.69 -18.00
C VAL A 401 5.81 -23.90 -18.63
N PHE A 402 4.80 -24.48 -17.97
CA PHE A 402 4.09 -25.68 -18.47
C PHE A 402 2.73 -25.36 -19.10
N GLY A 403 2.10 -24.24 -18.70
CA GLY A 403 0.81 -23.79 -19.22
C GLY A 403 0.92 -23.02 -20.53
N GLN A 404 -0.22 -22.60 -21.08
CA GLN A 404 -0.24 -21.68 -22.21
C GLN A 404 0.36 -20.33 -21.80
N GLY A 405 1.14 -19.71 -22.68
CA GLY A 405 1.53 -18.31 -22.52
C GLY A 405 0.31 -17.38 -22.48
N GLY A 406 0.49 -16.19 -21.91
CA GLY A 406 -0.58 -15.24 -21.66
C GLY A 406 -1.04 -14.42 -22.87
N LYS A 407 -2.08 -13.61 -22.71
CA LYS A 407 -2.44 -12.59 -23.70
C LYS A 407 -1.90 -11.23 -23.26
N ILE A 408 -1.08 -10.62 -24.11
CA ILE A 408 -0.67 -9.22 -24.00
C ILE A 408 -1.40 -8.42 -25.07
N GLN A 409 -2.24 -7.48 -24.66
CA GLN A 409 -2.90 -6.51 -25.55
C GLN A 409 -2.47 -5.10 -25.18
N ILE A 410 -1.93 -4.36 -26.16
CA ILE A 410 -1.48 -2.98 -25.99
C ILE A 410 -2.21 -2.11 -27.00
N ILE A 411 -2.87 -1.06 -26.53
CA ILE A 411 -3.52 -0.06 -27.35
C ILE A 411 -2.84 1.28 -27.09
N THR A 412 -2.13 1.83 -28.07
CA THR A 412 -1.23 2.97 -27.84
C THR A 412 -1.11 3.88 -29.07
N LYS A 413 -0.63 5.13 -28.93
CA LYS A 413 -0.21 5.92 -30.09
C LYS A 413 1.09 5.41 -30.70
N GLY A 414 1.97 4.85 -29.86
CA GLY A 414 3.24 4.30 -30.28
C GLY A 414 3.94 3.58 -29.14
N ILE A 415 4.87 2.70 -29.51
CA ILE A 415 5.69 1.95 -28.56
C ILE A 415 7.14 1.94 -29.04
N PHE A 416 8.06 2.23 -28.13
CA PHE A 416 9.50 2.27 -28.38
C PHE A 416 10.19 1.38 -27.36
N LEU A 417 10.92 0.40 -27.86
CA LEU A 417 11.68 -0.57 -27.06
C LEU A 417 13.15 -0.45 -27.49
N ASN A 418 14.07 -0.46 -26.53
CA ASN A 418 15.48 -0.70 -26.85
C ASN A 418 15.72 -2.20 -27.12
N ASN A 419 16.89 -2.57 -27.65
CA ASN A 419 17.18 -3.97 -28.03
C ASN A 419 17.26 -4.97 -26.86
N GLU A 420 17.26 -4.48 -25.62
CA GLU A 420 17.33 -5.31 -24.41
C GLU A 420 15.96 -5.49 -23.75
N SER A 421 14.98 -4.68 -24.13
CA SER A 421 13.64 -4.65 -23.54
C SER A 421 12.67 -5.50 -24.37
N GLU A 422 11.87 -6.34 -23.73
CA GLU A 422 11.04 -7.33 -24.41
C GLU A 422 9.55 -7.25 -24.03
N ILE A 423 8.71 -7.61 -25.00
CA ILE A 423 7.30 -7.95 -24.78
C ILE A 423 7.14 -9.44 -25.08
N ASP A 424 6.99 -10.24 -24.03
CA ASP A 424 7.06 -11.69 -24.14
C ASP A 424 5.84 -12.36 -23.51
N ALA A 425 5.16 -13.18 -24.29
CA ALA A 425 4.03 -14.00 -23.86
C ALA A 425 4.29 -15.49 -24.09
N SER A 426 5.54 -15.89 -24.27
CA SER A 426 5.92 -17.27 -24.62
C SER A 426 5.68 -18.26 -23.49
N SER A 427 5.62 -19.53 -23.87
CA SER A 427 5.65 -20.65 -22.94
C SER A 427 6.84 -21.58 -23.21
N GLN A 428 7.48 -22.07 -22.16
CA GLN A 428 8.64 -22.97 -22.31
C GLN A 428 8.23 -24.36 -22.85
N PHE A 429 7.16 -24.93 -22.32
CA PHE A 429 6.69 -26.28 -22.66
C PHE A 429 5.23 -26.31 -23.14
N GLY A 430 4.49 -25.21 -22.96
CA GLY A 430 3.14 -25.05 -23.49
C GLY A 430 3.12 -24.33 -24.83
N GLU A 431 1.92 -24.00 -25.29
CA GLU A 431 1.74 -23.14 -26.46
C GLU A 431 2.04 -21.69 -26.10
N ASP A 432 2.70 -20.98 -27.02
CA ASP A 432 2.95 -19.55 -26.86
C ASP A 432 1.64 -18.76 -26.75
N GLY A 433 1.70 -17.71 -25.94
CA GLY A 433 0.66 -16.71 -25.82
C GLY A 433 0.60 -15.79 -27.03
N THR A 434 -0.20 -14.74 -26.91
CA THR A 434 -0.40 -13.78 -28.00
C THR A 434 0.00 -12.38 -27.57
N VAL A 435 0.79 -11.70 -28.40
CA VAL A 435 1.08 -10.27 -28.28
C VAL A 435 0.35 -9.53 -29.39
N GLU A 436 -0.59 -8.67 -29.03
CA GLU A 436 -1.38 -7.84 -29.94
C GLU A 436 -1.13 -6.36 -29.64
N ILE A 437 -0.53 -5.63 -30.58
CA ILE A 437 -0.31 -4.19 -30.48
C ILE A 437 -1.22 -3.48 -31.47
N ILE A 438 -2.11 -2.65 -30.95
CA ILE A 438 -3.11 -1.90 -31.69
C ILE A 438 -2.72 -0.42 -31.63
N PHE A 439 -2.41 0.16 -32.78
CA PHE A 439 -2.16 1.60 -32.89
C PHE A 439 -3.47 2.34 -33.13
N ASP A 440 -3.70 3.45 -32.41
CA ASP A 440 -4.90 4.27 -32.63
C ASP A 440 -4.89 4.83 -34.08
N PRO A 441 -5.90 4.56 -34.91
CA PRO A 441 -5.94 4.97 -36.31
C PRO A 441 -6.05 6.49 -36.51
N ASN A 442 -6.37 7.25 -35.46
CA ASN A 442 -6.36 8.71 -35.49
C ASN A 442 -4.95 9.30 -35.34
N VAL A 443 -3.94 8.46 -35.10
CA VAL A 443 -2.54 8.84 -35.31
C VAL A 443 -2.38 8.98 -36.81
N GLN A 444 -2.44 10.22 -37.30
CA GLN A 444 -1.84 10.54 -38.60
C GLN A 444 -0.46 9.91 -38.56
N ASN A 445 -0.22 8.95 -39.47
CA ASN A 445 1.09 8.38 -39.75
C ASN A 445 2.13 9.42 -39.37
N LEU A 446 2.94 9.16 -38.33
CA LEU A 446 4.24 9.79 -38.20
C LEU A 446 5.06 9.23 -39.36
N GLY A 447 4.64 9.57 -40.58
CA GLY A 447 5.27 9.24 -41.82
C GLY A 447 6.58 9.96 -41.72
N VAL A 448 7.62 9.17 -41.45
CA VAL A 448 9.01 9.44 -41.71
C VAL A 448 9.23 10.94 -41.92
N ILE A 449 9.33 11.70 -40.83
CA ILE A 449 9.91 13.04 -40.95
C ILE A 449 11.33 12.72 -41.41
N GLN A 450 11.58 12.93 -42.69
CA GLN A 450 12.91 12.75 -43.26
C GLN A 450 13.81 13.66 -42.43
N LEU A 451 14.70 13.06 -41.63
CA LEU A 451 15.74 13.80 -40.93
C LEU A 451 16.37 14.73 -41.97
N PRO A 452 16.46 16.04 -41.71
CA PRO A 452 17.06 16.96 -42.65
C PRO A 452 18.41 16.39 -43.10
N SER A 453 18.56 16.12 -44.39
CA SER A 453 19.78 15.54 -44.96
C SER A 453 20.98 16.49 -44.90
N ILE A 454 20.78 17.66 -44.29
CA ILE A 454 21.76 18.70 -44.07
C ILE A 454 21.93 18.80 -42.55
N PRO A 455 23.08 18.40 -42.00
CA PRO A 455 23.40 18.65 -40.60
C PRO A 455 23.25 20.14 -40.31
N VAL A 456 22.65 20.48 -39.16
CA VAL A 456 22.61 21.86 -38.68
C VAL A 456 24.06 22.32 -38.48
N ASP A 457 24.52 23.25 -39.31
CA ASP A 457 25.85 23.86 -39.18
C ASP A 457 25.85 24.79 -37.97
N VAL A 458 26.31 24.25 -36.85
CA VAL A 458 26.40 24.93 -35.54
C VAL A 458 27.22 26.23 -35.63
N ASN A 459 28.10 26.38 -36.62
CA ASN A 459 28.89 27.61 -36.81
C ASN A 459 28.04 28.78 -37.33
N LYS A 460 26.84 28.52 -37.86
CA LYS A 460 25.89 29.57 -38.30
C LYS A 460 24.90 30.00 -37.22
N LEU A 461 24.86 29.30 -36.08
CA LEU A 461 23.98 29.61 -34.95
C LEU A 461 24.64 30.50 -33.90
N ILE A 462 25.93 30.83 -34.06
CA ILE A 462 26.59 31.83 -33.24
C ILE A 462 26.16 33.21 -33.75
N ALA A 463 25.10 33.74 -33.14
CA ALA A 463 24.88 35.18 -33.16
C ALA A 463 26.11 35.84 -32.53
N THR A 464 26.77 36.64 -33.35
CA THR A 464 27.95 37.44 -33.05
C THR A 464 27.75 38.26 -31.77
N GLY A 465 28.71 38.15 -30.85
CA GLY A 465 28.71 38.84 -29.58
C GLY A 465 28.61 40.36 -29.73
N CYS A 466 27.91 40.97 -28.77
CA CYS A 466 27.78 42.41 -28.59
C CYS A 466 29.18 43.06 -28.47
N PRO A 467 29.55 44.04 -29.30
CA PRO A 467 30.72 44.87 -29.02
C PRO A 467 30.43 45.82 -27.86
N LEU A 468 31.42 45.96 -26.98
CA LEU A 468 31.56 47.10 -26.07
C LEU A 468 31.68 48.38 -26.89
N ASP A 469 30.79 49.34 -26.67
CA ASP A 469 31.06 50.74 -27.02
C ASP A 469 31.30 51.55 -25.74
N GLU A 470 32.55 51.96 -25.58
CA GLU A 470 32.95 53.14 -24.80
C GLU A 470 32.45 54.40 -25.53
N GLN A 471 31.70 55.25 -24.83
CA GLN A 471 31.95 56.70 -24.77
C GLN A 471 31.21 57.35 -23.60
#